data_AF-A0A7C9G7W4-F1
#
_entry.id   AF-A0A7C9G7W4-F1
#
_cell.length_a   1.000
_cell.length_b   1.000
_cell.length_c   1.000
_cell.angle_alpha   90.00
_cell.angle_beta   90.00
_cell.angle_gamma   90.00
#
_symmetry.space_group_name_H-M   'P 1'
#
loop_
_entity.id
_entity.type
_entity.pdbx_description
1 polymer ?
#
loop_
_entity_poly.entity_id
_entity_poly.type
_entity_poly.pdbx_seq_one_letter_code
_entity_poly.pdbx_strand_id
1 'polypeptide(L)'
;MLQIKRVVCLALCVLLISACKSVGVGSGFEDRPVTQVSEPASKVQFNDALVWLDSAQQGKRGVRFLKGEYPLSAEDDEYWYFQAPSVIEMAVLEGGNVVGGKKMPGGLMLAKDELATVPAGAYIDNETDSKILVLKMGRDFMALKGEKWQKQ
;
A
#
# COMPACT_ATOMS: atom_id res chain seq x y z
N MET A 1 -46.70 36.06 16.49
CA MET A 1 -46.48 35.63 15.08
C MET A 1 -45.17 36.26 14.63
N LEU A 2 -43.99 35.66 14.80
CA LEU A 2 -43.41 34.41 14.27
C LEU A 2 -43.22 34.40 12.74
N GLN A 3 -42.21 35.12 12.24
CA GLN A 3 -41.49 34.87 10.98
C GLN A 3 -40.13 35.59 11.10
N ILE A 4 -39.10 35.20 10.34
CA ILE A 4 -37.68 35.69 10.41
C ILE A 4 -36.80 34.93 11.43
N LYS A 5 -36.75 33.59 11.35
CA LYS A 5 -35.61 32.80 11.90
C LYS A 5 -35.29 31.54 11.09
N ARG A 6 -35.53 31.52 9.77
CA ARG A 6 -35.43 30.27 8.97
C ARG A 6 -34.54 30.31 7.73
N VAL A 7 -33.77 31.37 7.49
CA VAL A 7 -33.01 31.49 6.22
C VAL A 7 -31.50 31.19 6.37
N VAL A 8 -30.96 31.08 7.59
CA VAL A 8 -29.50 30.97 7.77
C VAL A 8 -28.97 29.52 7.76
N CYS A 9 -29.81 28.49 7.94
CA CYS A 9 -29.33 27.11 8.02
C CYS A 9 -29.13 26.39 6.67
N LEU A 10 -29.64 26.91 5.55
CA LEU A 10 -29.58 26.16 4.28
C LEU A 10 -28.33 26.42 3.44
N ALA A 11 -27.55 27.47 3.75
CA ALA A 11 -26.36 27.81 2.94
C ALA A 11 -25.06 27.11 3.41
N LEU A 12 -25.07 26.45 4.58
CA LEU A 12 -23.87 25.82 5.14
C LEU A 12 -23.69 24.35 4.74
N CYS A 13 -24.71 23.70 4.18
CA CYS A 13 -24.64 22.28 3.80
C CYS A 13 -24.07 22.03 2.39
N VAL A 14 -23.84 23.06 1.58
CA VAL A 14 -23.41 22.90 0.18
C VAL A 14 -21.88 22.88 0.00
N LEU A 15 -21.11 23.21 1.04
CA LEU A 15 -19.63 23.28 0.97
C LEU A 15 -18.89 22.03 1.47
N LEU A 16 -19.59 20.96 1.87
CA LEU A 16 -18.97 19.72 2.37
C LEU A 16 -18.96 18.56 1.37
N ILE A 17 -19.41 18.78 0.12
CA ILE A 17 -19.52 17.73 -0.89
C ILE A 17 -18.56 18.01 -2.05
N SER A 18 -17.26 18.13 -1.78
CA SER A 18 -16.28 18.03 -2.88
C SER A 18 -14.88 17.70 -2.37
N ALA A 19 -14.70 16.45 -1.94
CA ALA A 19 -13.48 15.68 -2.15
C ALA A 19 -13.62 14.26 -1.59
N CYS A 20 -14.67 13.52 -2.00
CA CYS A 20 -14.50 12.06 -2.09
C CYS A 20 -13.55 11.80 -3.27
N LYS A 21 -12.25 12.03 -3.08
CA LYS A 21 -11.25 11.39 -3.94
C LYS A 21 -11.53 9.91 -3.80
N SER A 22 -11.87 9.22 -4.89
CA SER A 22 -11.96 7.76 -4.84
C SER A 22 -10.55 7.26 -4.52
N VAL A 23 -10.30 6.95 -3.25
CA VAL A 23 -9.05 6.35 -2.80
C VAL A 23 -9.12 4.88 -3.19
N GLY A 24 -8.75 4.60 -4.43
CA GLY A 24 -8.78 3.26 -5.00
C GLY A 24 -7.60 2.42 -4.52
N VAL A 25 -7.84 1.13 -4.34
CA VAL A 25 -6.82 0.09 -4.37
C VAL A 25 -6.37 -0.10 -5.83
N GLY A 26 -5.08 -0.37 -6.08
CA GLY A 26 -4.52 -0.53 -7.42
C GLY A 26 -3.27 0.33 -7.70
N SER A 27 -2.85 0.40 -8.96
CA SER A 27 -1.65 1.15 -9.37
C SER A 27 -1.75 2.63 -9.01
N GLY A 28 -0.73 3.14 -8.32
CA GLY A 28 -0.50 4.56 -8.12
C GLY A 28 0.97 4.75 -7.80
N PHE A 29 1.61 5.73 -8.42
CA PHE A 29 2.98 6.12 -8.08
C PHE A 29 2.89 7.31 -7.13
N GLU A 30 3.36 7.12 -5.91
CA GLU A 30 3.31 8.13 -4.86
C GLU A 30 4.66 8.16 -4.15
N ASP A 31 5.39 9.27 -4.32
CA ASP A 31 6.63 9.54 -3.59
C ASP A 31 6.32 9.81 -2.12
N ARG A 32 7.00 9.08 -1.24
CA ARG A 32 6.82 9.16 0.21
C ARG A 32 8.17 9.38 0.90
N PRO A 33 8.39 10.54 1.53
CA PRO A 33 9.53 10.76 2.41
C PRO A 33 9.48 9.80 3.59
N VAL A 34 10.62 9.23 3.97
CA VAL A 34 10.71 8.26 5.07
C VAL A 34 11.93 8.51 5.95
N THR A 35 11.83 8.08 7.21
CA THR A 35 12.96 8.02 8.14
C THR A 35 13.51 6.60 8.18
N GLN A 36 14.83 6.44 8.02
CA GLN A 36 15.48 5.13 8.08
C GLN A 36 15.54 4.60 9.51
N VAL A 37 15.34 3.28 9.66
CA VAL A 37 15.46 2.56 10.92
C VAL A 37 16.81 1.84 10.94
N SER A 38 17.66 2.19 11.89
CA SER A 38 19.02 1.64 11.99
C SER A 38 19.08 0.25 12.65
N GLU A 39 18.14 -0.05 13.55
CA GLU A 39 18.10 -1.32 14.30
C GLU A 39 16.70 -1.94 14.19
N PRO A 40 16.46 -2.81 13.18
CA PRO A 40 15.15 -3.41 12.96
C PRO A 40 14.75 -4.35 14.10
N ALA A 41 13.82 -3.91 14.95
CA ALA A 41 13.21 -4.76 15.98
C ALA A 41 12.03 -5.60 15.46
N SER A 42 11.51 -5.30 14.27
CA SER A 42 10.35 -5.96 13.69
C SER A 42 10.61 -6.41 12.25
N LYS A 43 9.92 -7.47 11.83
CA LYS A 43 10.04 -7.99 10.47
C LYS A 43 8.72 -8.58 9.97
N VAL A 44 8.60 -8.69 8.65
CA VAL A 44 7.54 -9.48 8.01
C VAL A 44 8.15 -10.73 7.39
N GLN A 45 7.60 -11.89 7.70
CA GLN A 45 7.96 -13.15 7.07
C GLN A 45 6.93 -13.48 5.99
N PHE A 46 7.38 -13.72 4.75
CA PHE A 46 6.59 -14.39 3.72
C PHE A 46 6.93 -15.88 3.71
N ASN A 47 5.94 -16.76 3.92
CA ASN A 47 6.15 -18.21 4.02
C ASN A 47 6.49 -18.83 2.65
N ASP A 48 5.85 -18.30 1.60
CA ASP A 48 6.07 -18.62 0.19
C ASP A 48 6.04 -17.33 -0.63
N ALA A 49 6.42 -17.42 -1.91
CA ALA A 49 6.27 -16.28 -2.80
C ALA A 49 4.78 -15.96 -3.01
N LEU A 50 4.41 -14.69 -2.85
CA LEU A 50 3.04 -14.21 -3.01
C LEU A 50 2.95 -13.26 -4.20
N VAL A 51 2.09 -13.58 -5.16
CA VAL A 51 1.74 -12.69 -6.27
C VAL A 51 0.48 -11.93 -5.89
N TRP A 52 0.56 -10.61 -5.88
CA TRP A 52 -0.59 -9.73 -5.68
C TRP A 52 -0.90 -8.99 -6.97
N LEU A 53 -2.13 -9.12 -7.46
CA LEU A 53 -2.57 -8.56 -8.74
C LEU A 53 -3.21 -7.20 -8.53
N ASP A 54 -2.93 -6.30 -9.47
CA ASP A 54 -3.57 -5.00 -9.55
C ASP A 54 -4.98 -5.15 -10.14
N SER A 55 -5.99 -5.04 -9.28
CA SER A 55 -7.39 -5.10 -9.66
C SER A 55 -7.79 -3.93 -10.57
N ALA A 56 -7.16 -2.76 -10.44
CA ALA A 56 -7.41 -1.61 -11.31
C ALA A 56 -6.91 -1.84 -12.75
N GLN A 57 -5.91 -2.69 -12.92
CA GLN A 57 -5.34 -3.07 -14.23
C GLN A 57 -5.91 -4.40 -14.75
N GLN A 58 -7.09 -4.81 -14.29
CA GLN A 58 -7.73 -6.08 -14.67
C GLN A 58 -6.82 -7.30 -14.45
N GLY A 59 -5.92 -7.23 -13.45
CA GLY A 59 -4.97 -8.31 -13.15
C GLY A 59 -3.88 -8.53 -14.20
N LYS A 60 -3.67 -7.60 -15.15
CA LYS A 60 -2.57 -7.68 -16.14
C LYS A 60 -1.20 -7.36 -15.55
N ARG A 61 -1.18 -6.70 -14.40
CA ARG A 61 0.03 -6.30 -13.68
C ARG A 61 -0.12 -6.59 -12.21
N GLY A 62 1.00 -6.70 -11.51
CA GLY A 62 1.01 -6.90 -10.07
C GLY A 62 2.40 -6.80 -9.50
N VAL A 63 2.54 -7.25 -8.27
CA VAL A 63 3.81 -7.43 -7.59
C VAL A 63 3.93 -8.88 -7.15
N ARG A 64 5.13 -9.43 -7.18
CA ARG A 64 5.47 -10.68 -6.51
C ARG A 64 6.44 -10.38 -5.38
N PHE A 65 5.99 -10.66 -4.16
CA PHE A 65 6.84 -10.74 -2.98
C PHE A 65 7.50 -12.11 -2.95
N LEU A 66 8.82 -12.14 -2.90
CA LEU A 66 9.58 -13.38 -2.77
C LEU A 66 9.51 -13.89 -1.33
N LYS A 67 9.63 -15.21 -1.16
CA LYS A 67 9.76 -15.84 0.16
C LYS A 67 10.96 -15.25 0.90
N GLY A 68 10.80 -14.98 2.20
CA GLY A 68 11.89 -14.55 3.06
C GLY A 68 11.46 -13.59 4.16
N GLU A 69 12.46 -13.13 4.90
CA GLU A 69 12.31 -12.14 5.95
C GLU A 69 12.49 -10.74 5.37
N TYR A 70 11.55 -9.87 5.71
CA TYR A 70 11.52 -8.48 5.28
C TYR A 70 11.70 -7.62 6.53
N PRO A 71 12.93 -7.23 6.88
CA PRO A 71 13.18 -6.39 8.06
C PRO A 71 12.59 -4.99 7.87
N LEU A 72 12.15 -4.38 8.97
CA LEU A 72 11.74 -2.97 9.00
C LEU A 72 12.94 -2.09 8.62
N SER A 73 12.87 -1.35 7.51
CA SER A 73 13.97 -0.51 7.05
C SER A 73 13.68 0.98 7.22
N ALA A 74 12.42 1.37 7.20
CA ALA A 74 12.02 2.77 7.31
C ALA A 74 10.59 2.93 7.83
N GLU A 75 10.23 4.15 8.19
CA GLU A 75 8.87 4.55 8.53
C GLU A 75 8.57 5.99 8.10
N ASP A 76 7.29 6.26 7.88
CA ASP A 76 6.73 7.62 7.83
C ASP A 76 5.60 7.74 8.87
N ASP A 77 4.80 8.81 8.81
CA ASP A 77 3.70 9.02 9.77
C ASP A 77 2.58 7.97 9.66
N GLU A 78 2.43 7.32 8.49
CA GLU A 78 1.30 6.44 8.19
C GLU A 78 1.70 4.96 8.08
N TYR A 79 2.94 4.65 7.72
CA TYR A 79 3.37 3.32 7.32
C TYR A 79 4.71 2.90 7.91
N TRP A 80 4.84 1.58 8.08
CA TRP A 80 6.10 0.88 8.25
C TRP A 80 6.53 0.26 6.91
N TYR A 81 7.82 0.37 6.58
CA TYR A 81 8.40 -0.14 5.33
C TYR A 81 9.30 -1.33 5.62
N PHE A 82 8.95 -2.50 5.08
CA PHE A 82 9.67 -3.75 5.24
C PHE A 82 10.39 -4.11 3.94
N GLN A 83 11.71 -4.10 3.97
CA GLN A 83 12.56 -4.28 2.79
C GLN A 83 12.60 -5.74 2.35
N ALA A 84 12.45 -6.01 1.05
CA ALA A 84 12.68 -7.36 0.54
C ALA A 84 14.14 -7.79 0.73
N PRO A 85 14.43 -9.06 1.03
CA PRO A 85 15.80 -9.55 1.22
C PRO A 85 16.65 -9.48 -0.05
N SER A 86 16.03 -9.32 -1.22
CA SER A 86 16.72 -9.11 -2.50
C SER A 86 16.00 -8.07 -3.35
N VAL A 87 14.82 -8.42 -3.88
CA VAL A 87 14.00 -7.59 -4.76
C VAL A 87 12.53 -7.97 -4.62
N ILE A 88 11.65 -7.08 -5.05
CA ILE A 88 10.29 -7.43 -5.48
C ILE A 88 10.25 -7.55 -7.01
N GLU A 89 9.32 -8.33 -7.55
CA GLU A 89 9.14 -8.43 -9.00
C GLU A 89 7.83 -7.74 -9.41
N MET A 90 7.94 -6.75 -10.30
CA MET A 90 6.76 -6.15 -10.93
C MET A 90 6.24 -7.12 -12.00
N ALA A 91 5.28 -7.96 -11.64
CA ALA A 91 4.76 -9.03 -12.48
C ALA A 91 3.88 -8.50 -13.61
N VAL A 92 4.05 -9.07 -14.81
CA VAL A 92 3.20 -8.89 -15.98
C VAL A 92 2.52 -10.22 -16.27
N LEU A 93 1.20 -10.17 -16.46
CA LEU A 93 0.39 -11.35 -16.72
C LEU A 93 -0.18 -11.34 -18.14
N GLU A 94 -0.11 -12.49 -18.80
CA GLU A 94 -0.82 -12.79 -20.05
C GLU A 94 -1.57 -14.12 -19.88
N GLY A 95 -2.87 -14.12 -20.20
CA GLY A 95 -3.71 -15.32 -20.06
C GLY A 95 -3.76 -15.90 -18.63
N GLY A 96 -3.56 -15.07 -17.60
CA GLY A 96 -3.52 -15.50 -16.20
C GLY A 96 -2.19 -16.06 -15.71
N ASN A 97 -1.16 -16.14 -16.57
CA ASN A 97 0.18 -16.58 -16.21
C ASN A 97 1.14 -15.40 -16.10
N VAL A 98 2.09 -15.46 -15.15
CA VAL A 98 3.21 -14.50 -15.10
C VAL A 98 4.13 -14.79 -16.29
N VAL A 99 4.15 -13.88 -17.26
CA VAL A 99 4.97 -14.02 -18.48
C VAL A 99 6.23 -13.17 -18.46
N GLY A 100 6.33 -12.25 -17.50
CA GLY A 100 7.50 -11.42 -17.34
C GLY A 100 7.40 -10.54 -16.10
N GLY A 101 8.47 -9.83 -15.81
CA GLY A 101 8.48 -8.84 -14.75
C GLY A 101 9.84 -8.22 -14.54
N LYS A 102 9.85 -7.00 -14.00
CA LYS A 102 11.09 -6.30 -13.66
C LYS A 102 11.41 -6.51 -12.18
N LYS A 103 12.60 -7.00 -11.89
CA LYS A 103 13.16 -7.06 -10.54
C LYS A 103 13.56 -5.65 -10.10
N MET A 104 13.05 -5.22 -8.95
CA MET A 104 13.27 -3.88 -8.42
C MET A 104 13.59 -3.98 -6.91
N PRO A 105 14.57 -3.21 -6.41
CA PRO A 105 14.71 -2.99 -4.97
C PRO A 105 13.43 -2.35 -4.42
N GLY A 106 13.00 -2.79 -3.25
CA GLY A 106 11.72 -2.39 -2.69
C GLY A 106 11.21 -3.39 -1.67
N GLY A 107 9.91 -3.31 -1.37
CA GLY A 107 9.35 -4.13 -0.32
C GLY A 107 7.86 -3.93 -0.10
N LEU A 108 7.44 -4.34 1.09
CA LEU A 108 6.08 -4.23 1.59
C LEU A 108 5.99 -3.00 2.51
N MET A 109 5.00 -2.15 2.29
CA MET A 109 4.57 -1.16 3.28
C MET A 109 3.30 -1.65 3.98
N LEU A 110 3.22 -1.49 5.29
CA LEU A 110 2.03 -1.80 6.10
C LEU A 110 1.62 -0.55 6.86
N ALA A 111 0.32 -0.24 6.85
CA ALA A 111 -0.21 0.90 7.59
C ALA A 111 -0.02 0.69 9.09
N LYS A 112 0.23 1.80 9.79
CA LYS A 112 0.27 1.85 11.26
C LYS A 112 -1.11 1.64 11.88
N ASP A 113 -2.15 2.06 11.18
CA ASP A 113 -3.56 1.79 11.48
C ASP A 113 -4.12 0.69 10.56
N GLU A 114 -4.56 -0.44 11.14
CA GLU A 114 -5.15 -1.54 10.36
C GLU A 114 -6.51 -1.17 9.73
N LEU A 115 -7.16 -0.09 10.20
CA LEU A 115 -8.39 0.45 9.61
C LEU A 115 -8.14 1.46 8.49
N ALA A 116 -6.87 1.75 8.17
CA ALA A 116 -6.51 2.63 7.07
C ALA A 116 -7.15 2.18 5.75
N THR A 117 -7.49 3.15 4.90
CA THR A 117 -8.11 2.87 3.59
C THR A 117 -7.18 2.04 2.69
N VAL A 118 -5.86 2.25 2.84
CA VAL A 118 -4.81 1.46 2.20
C VAL A 118 -4.01 0.78 3.30
N PRO A 119 -4.41 -0.41 3.75
CA PRO A 119 -3.75 -1.07 4.89
C PRO A 119 -2.37 -1.66 4.53
N ALA A 120 -2.10 -1.89 3.24
CA ALA A 120 -0.82 -2.39 2.76
C ALA A 120 -0.50 -1.85 1.36
N GLY A 121 0.76 -1.94 0.96
CA GLY A 121 1.20 -1.57 -0.38
C GLY A 121 2.55 -2.17 -0.75
N ALA A 122 2.85 -2.19 -2.05
CA ALA A 122 4.20 -2.44 -2.53
C ALA A 122 4.87 -1.11 -2.81
N TYR A 123 6.16 -1.02 -2.49
CA TYR A 123 6.99 0.13 -2.84
C TYR A 123 8.26 -0.30 -3.56
N ILE A 124 8.84 0.62 -4.32
CA ILE A 124 10.21 0.52 -4.83
C ILE A 124 11.08 1.59 -4.17
N ASP A 125 12.38 1.28 -4.03
CA ASP A 125 13.34 2.26 -3.55
C ASP A 125 13.56 3.37 -4.60
N ASN A 126 13.72 4.60 -4.13
CA ASN A 126 14.09 5.75 -4.97
C ASN A 126 15.41 6.36 -4.49
N GLU A 127 15.36 7.16 -3.43
CA GLU A 127 16.53 7.71 -2.74
C GLU A 127 16.62 7.13 -1.33
N THR A 128 17.67 7.49 -0.59
CA THR A 128 17.89 6.97 0.78
C THR A 128 16.74 7.35 1.73
N ASP A 129 16.14 8.52 1.55
CA ASP A 129 15.10 9.11 2.40
C ASP A 129 13.72 9.15 1.72
N SER A 130 13.54 8.45 0.58
CA SER A 130 12.26 8.38 -0.11
C SER A 130 11.96 6.99 -0.68
N LYS A 131 10.68 6.64 -0.67
CA LYS A 131 10.14 5.42 -1.27
C LYS A 131 9.04 5.79 -2.27
N ILE A 132 8.87 4.98 -3.31
CA ILE A 132 7.75 5.15 -4.24
C ILE A 132 6.76 4.01 -4.00
N LEU A 133 5.59 4.31 -3.48
CA LEU A 133 4.47 3.36 -3.49
C LEU A 133 4.10 3.11 -4.96
N VAL A 134 3.98 1.83 -5.34
CA VAL A 134 3.66 1.42 -6.73
C VAL A 134 2.36 0.63 -6.84
N LEU A 135 1.89 0.03 -5.75
CA LEU A 135 0.65 -0.73 -5.72
C LEU A 135 -0.01 -0.66 -4.35
N LYS A 136 -1.25 -0.14 -4.30
CA LYS A 136 -2.09 -0.13 -3.10
C LYS A 136 -2.75 -1.51 -2.94
N MET A 137 -2.75 -2.06 -1.74
CA MET A 137 -3.32 -3.38 -1.42
C MET A 137 -4.37 -3.26 -0.30
N GLY A 138 -5.50 -3.94 -0.49
CA GLY A 138 -6.67 -3.81 0.37
C GLY A 138 -6.71 -4.80 1.53
N ARG A 139 -7.88 -4.88 2.18
CA ARG A 139 -8.12 -5.80 3.32
C ARG A 139 -8.02 -7.27 2.94
N ASP A 140 -8.25 -7.58 1.68
CA ASP A 140 -8.07 -8.88 1.07
C ASP A 140 -6.60 -9.35 1.12
N PHE A 141 -5.62 -8.45 1.02
CA PHE A 141 -4.21 -8.79 1.29
C PHE A 141 -3.99 -9.05 2.79
N MET A 142 -4.61 -8.23 3.63
CA MET A 142 -4.52 -8.36 5.10
C MET A 142 -5.14 -9.66 5.61
N ALA A 143 -6.18 -10.17 4.95
CA ALA A 143 -6.81 -11.45 5.27
C ALA A 143 -5.87 -12.65 5.10
N LEU A 144 -4.76 -12.49 4.35
CA LEU A 144 -3.73 -13.53 4.18
C LEU A 144 -2.70 -13.55 5.32
N LYS A 145 -2.75 -12.60 6.26
CA LYS A 145 -1.89 -12.54 7.44
C LYS A 145 -2.11 -13.79 8.31
N GLY A 146 -1.01 -14.40 8.77
CA GLY A 146 -1.00 -15.67 9.49
C GLY A 146 -0.97 -16.91 8.59
N GLU A 147 -1.35 -16.79 7.31
CA GLU A 147 -1.29 -17.90 6.35
C GLU A 147 -0.11 -17.72 5.37
N LYS A 148 -0.14 -16.65 4.57
CA LYS A 148 0.88 -16.39 3.53
C LYS A 148 2.03 -15.55 4.05
N TRP A 149 1.75 -14.65 4.99
CA TRP A 149 2.73 -13.76 5.58
C TRP A 149 2.40 -13.46 7.04
N GLN A 150 3.37 -13.05 7.84
CA GLN A 150 3.15 -12.67 9.24
C GLN A 150 4.13 -11.57 9.65
N LYS A 151 3.67 -10.62 10.49
CA LYS A 151 4.53 -9.63 11.14
C LYS A 151 4.97 -10.18 12.50
N GLN A 152 6.26 -10.10 12.79
CA GLN A 152 6.92 -10.52 14.04
C GLN A 152 7.48 -9.30 14.77
#